data_AF-A0A1A0V4R3-F1
#
_entry.id   AF-A0A1A0V4R3-F1
#
_cell.length_a   1.000
_cell.length_b   1.000
_cell.length_c   1.000
_cell.angle_alpha   90.00
_cell.angle_beta   90.00
_cell.angle_gamma   90.00
#
_symmetry.space_group_name_H-M   'P 1'
#
loop_
_entity.id
_entity.type
_entity.pdbx_description
1 polymer ?
#
loop_
_entity_poly.entity_id
_entity_poly.type
_entity_poly.pdbx_seq_one_letter_code
_entity_poly.pdbx_strand_id
1 'polypeptide(L)'
;MIDQTLAPAAAPTLTRWGQLVSRYGLVLVLVWIGFGKYVKMEARVLIQHSPLMSWVYDVFSVTFVAYALGTMEIVAALLIAVRPLWPRVSAAGSALAVVLFLGTLSFLFTTPGVVMTYAHGVPVLSALPGQFLLKDLVLLGVALWTLGESLAAVAQERAPQ
;
A
#
# COMPACT_ATOMS: atom_id res chain seq x y z
N MET A 1 -2.88 -39.86 -9.69
CA MET A 1 -3.32 -39.29 -10.96
C MET A 1 -4.22 -38.11 -10.62
N ILE A 2 -3.66 -36.89 -10.58
CA ILE A 2 -4.44 -35.67 -10.30
C ILE A 2 -5.33 -35.45 -11.53
N ASP A 3 -6.64 -35.33 -11.32
CA ASP A 3 -7.64 -35.15 -12.37
C ASP A 3 -7.31 -33.91 -13.21
N GLN A 4 -6.76 -34.11 -14.41
CA GLN A 4 -6.33 -33.04 -15.32
C GLN A 4 -7.51 -32.23 -15.90
N THR A 5 -8.75 -32.64 -15.58
CA THR A 5 -10.00 -32.06 -16.06
C THR A 5 -10.58 -30.99 -15.12
N LEU A 6 -10.23 -30.99 -13.83
CA LEU A 6 -10.75 -30.04 -12.84
C LEU A 6 -9.93 -28.73 -12.74
N ALA A 7 -8.62 -28.80 -12.98
CA ALA A 7 -7.73 -27.64 -12.94
C ALA A 7 -8.06 -26.52 -13.96
N PRO A 8 -8.40 -26.79 -15.24
CA PRO A 8 -8.61 -25.73 -16.24
C PRO A 8 -9.92 -24.95 -16.05
N ALA A 9 -10.97 -25.56 -15.50
CA ALA A 9 -12.28 -24.91 -15.36
C ALA A 9 -12.35 -23.93 -14.17
N ALA A 10 -11.65 -24.23 -13.07
CA ALA A 10 -11.68 -23.41 -11.85
C ALA A 10 -10.69 -22.21 -11.87
N ALA A 11 -9.64 -22.29 -12.69
CA ALA A 11 -8.60 -21.27 -12.80
C ALA A 11 -9.10 -19.82 -13.06
N PRO A 12 -10.01 -19.56 -14.03
CA PRO A 12 -10.49 -18.20 -14.28
C PRO A 12 -11.30 -17.65 -13.10
N THR A 13 -12.12 -18.48 -12.47
CA THR A 13 -12.93 -18.12 -11.29
C THR A 13 -12.05 -17.79 -10.10
N LEU A 14 -11.05 -18.63 -9.80
CA LEU A 14 -10.11 -18.39 -8.71
C LEU A 14 -9.29 -17.12 -8.92
N THR A 15 -8.85 -16.87 -10.16
CA THR A 15 -8.13 -15.65 -10.52
C THR A 15 -9.00 -14.42 -10.26
N ARG A 16 -10.27 -14.44 -10.66
CA ARG A 16 -11.22 -13.36 -10.40
C ARG A 16 -11.40 -13.10 -8.90
N TRP A 17 -11.53 -14.15 -8.09
CA TRP A 17 -11.60 -14.00 -6.64
C TRP A 17 -10.31 -13.42 -6.05
N GLY A 18 -9.15 -13.90 -6.49
CA GLY A 18 -7.86 -13.35 -6.07
C GLY A 18 -7.73 -11.85 -6.38
N GLN A 19 -8.20 -11.43 -7.56
CA GLN A 19 -8.24 -10.02 -7.96
C GLN A 19 -9.16 -9.19 -7.06
N LEU A 20 -10.38 -9.68 -6.79
CA LEU A 20 -11.33 -9.00 -5.91
C LEU A 20 -10.79 -8.89 -4.48
N VAL A 21 -10.27 -9.99 -3.93
CA VAL A 21 -9.67 -10.03 -2.60
C VAL A 21 -8.47 -9.10 -2.51
N SER A 22 -7.62 -9.07 -3.54
CA SER A 22 -6.46 -8.17 -3.56
C SER A 22 -6.88 -6.70 -3.57
N ARG A 23 -7.86 -6.33 -4.41
CA ARG A 23 -8.36 -4.94 -4.49
C ARG A 23 -9.01 -4.51 -3.18
N TYR A 24 -9.98 -5.27 -2.68
CA TYR A 24 -10.71 -4.88 -1.47
C TYR A 24 -9.89 -5.10 -0.19
N GLY A 25 -8.93 -6.04 -0.22
CA GLY A 25 -7.89 -6.17 0.80
C GLY A 25 -7.01 -4.92 0.85
N LEU A 26 -6.57 -4.40 -0.29
CA LEU A 26 -5.84 -3.13 -0.37
C LEU A 26 -6.66 -1.96 0.21
N VAL A 27 -7.93 -1.85 -0.17
CA VAL A 27 -8.85 -0.83 0.37
C VAL A 27 -8.96 -0.94 1.89
N LEU A 28 -9.22 -2.14 2.41
CA LEU A 28 -9.34 -2.40 3.84
C LEU A 28 -8.07 -2.01 4.59
N VAL A 29 -6.90 -2.42 4.07
CA VAL A 29 -5.61 -2.09 4.68
C VAL A 29 -5.38 -0.59 4.71
N LEU A 30 -5.58 0.12 3.59
CA LEU A 30 -5.41 1.57 3.50
C LEU A 30 -6.34 2.33 4.47
N VAL A 31 -7.61 1.93 4.57
CA VAL A 31 -8.55 2.50 5.56
C VAL A 31 -8.05 2.27 6.97
N TRP A 32 -7.61 1.06 7.30
CA TRP A 32 -7.20 0.70 8.65
C TRP A 32 -5.91 1.41 9.09
N ILE A 33 -4.90 1.48 8.21
CA ILE A 33 -3.65 2.19 8.50
C ILE A 33 -3.88 3.71 8.58
N GLY A 34 -4.72 4.25 7.68
CA GLY A 34 -5.08 5.66 7.66
C GLY A 34 -5.84 6.09 8.91
N PHE A 35 -6.87 5.32 9.30
CA PHE A 35 -7.57 5.55 10.56
C PHE A 35 -6.62 5.40 11.77
N GLY A 36 -5.69 4.44 11.70
CA GLY A 36 -4.65 4.26 12.70
C GLY A 36 -3.79 5.51 12.95
N LYS A 37 -3.60 6.39 11.96
CA LYS A 37 -2.88 7.67 12.12
C LYS A 37 -3.64 8.68 12.99
N TYR A 38 -4.96 8.58 13.05
CA TYR A 38 -5.80 9.39 13.93
C TYR A 38 -5.88 8.81 15.34
N VAL A 39 -5.95 7.48 15.47
CA VAL A 39 -6.12 6.79 16.76
C VAL A 39 -4.82 6.68 17.56
N LYS A 40 -3.65 6.52 16.91
CA LYS A 40 -2.35 6.34 17.60
C LYS A 40 -1.78 7.64 18.22
N MET A 41 -2.64 8.48 18.78
CA MET A 41 -2.32 9.71 19.49
C MET A 41 -1.59 9.49 20.84
N GLU A 42 -0.71 8.49 20.95
CA GLU A 42 0.18 8.30 22.11
C GLU A 42 1.64 7.93 21.78
N ALA A 43 2.06 7.83 20.52
CA ALA A 43 3.45 7.44 20.23
C ALA A 43 4.40 8.65 20.11
N ARG A 44 4.56 9.40 21.21
CA ARG A 44 5.70 10.32 21.46
C ARG A 44 7.06 9.60 21.45
N VAL A 45 7.10 8.28 21.25
CA VAL A 45 8.20 7.39 21.65
C VAL A 45 9.01 6.78 20.48
N LEU A 46 8.58 6.91 19.21
CA LEU A 46 9.35 6.34 18.07
C LEU A 46 9.98 7.35 17.09
N ILE A 47 9.68 8.65 17.21
CA ILE A 47 9.98 9.65 16.15
C ILE A 47 11.21 10.53 16.45
N GLN A 48 11.83 10.41 17.64
CA GLN A 48 12.94 11.27 18.06
C GLN A 48 14.33 10.93 17.48
N HIS A 49 14.46 9.93 16.59
CA HIS A 49 15.79 9.42 16.18
C HIS A 49 16.07 9.33 14.66
N SER A 50 15.33 10.03 13.78
CA SER A 50 15.67 10.05 12.33
C SER A 50 16.13 11.44 11.84
N PRO A 51 17.42 11.61 11.47
CA PRO A 51 17.99 12.87 10.98
C PRO A 51 17.43 13.38 9.64
N LEU A 52 16.73 12.53 8.87
CA LEU A 52 16.32 12.83 7.50
C LEU A 52 14.94 13.54 7.40
N MET A 53 14.20 13.61 8.51
CA MET A 53 12.89 14.27 8.61
C MET A 53 12.90 15.58 9.42
N SER A 54 14.05 16.00 9.96
CA SER A 54 14.15 17.24 10.77
C SER A 54 13.65 18.47 10.04
N TRP A 55 13.90 18.59 8.73
CA TRP A 55 13.54 19.78 7.95
C TRP A 55 12.04 19.94 7.68
N VAL A 56 11.26 18.84 7.63
CA VAL A 56 9.80 18.91 7.54
C VAL A 56 9.19 19.29 8.90
N TYR A 57 9.87 18.92 10.00
CA TYR A 57 9.46 19.24 11.37
C TYR A 57 9.71 20.70 11.77
N ASP A 58 10.52 21.44 11.01
CA ASP A 58 10.69 22.88 11.18
C ASP A 58 9.55 23.71 10.54
N VAL A 59 8.70 23.09 9.70
CA VAL A 59 7.61 23.79 8.97
C VAL A 59 6.21 23.28 9.35
N PHE A 60 6.04 21.98 9.63
CA PHE A 60 4.76 21.38 10.02
C PHE A 60 4.90 20.41 11.20
N SER A 61 3.92 20.36 12.11
CA SER A 61 3.95 19.43 13.24
C SER A 61 3.90 17.97 12.76
N VAL A 62 4.62 17.07 13.47
CA VAL A 62 4.59 15.61 13.24
C VAL A 62 3.15 15.08 13.16
N THR A 63 2.28 15.63 14.01
CA THR A 63 0.85 15.32 14.07
C THR A 63 0.12 15.71 12.79
N PHE A 64 0.38 16.91 12.26
CA PHE A 64 -0.22 17.36 11.00
C PHE A 64 0.18 16.45 9.83
N VAL A 65 1.48 16.10 9.72
CA VAL A 65 1.97 15.20 8.67
C VAL A 65 1.32 13.81 8.81
N ALA A 66 1.19 13.28 10.03
CA ALA A 66 0.52 12.00 10.27
C ALA A 66 -0.95 12.02 9.83
N TYR A 67 -1.70 13.10 10.14
CA TYR A 67 -3.09 13.25 9.73
C TYR A 67 -3.25 13.46 8.22
N ALA A 68 -2.37 14.24 7.61
CA ALA A 68 -2.36 14.43 6.16
C ALA A 68 -2.14 13.09 5.44
N LEU A 69 -1.15 12.30 5.86
CA LEU A 69 -0.91 10.96 5.33
C LEU A 69 -2.11 10.03 5.56
N GLY A 70 -2.66 10.02 6.78
CA GLY A 70 -3.84 9.19 7.08
C GLY A 70 -5.06 9.58 6.23
N THR A 71 -5.25 10.87 5.96
CA THR A 71 -6.27 11.35 5.00
C THR A 71 -6.01 10.81 3.60
N MET A 72 -4.77 10.92 3.11
CA MET A 72 -4.40 10.45 1.78
C MET A 72 -4.61 8.94 1.63
N GLU A 73 -4.28 8.15 2.65
CA GLU A 73 -4.51 6.70 2.68
C GLU A 73 -6.01 6.36 2.57
N ILE A 74 -6.86 7.03 3.36
CA ILE A 74 -8.32 6.83 3.30
C ILE A 74 -8.88 7.28 1.95
N VAL A 75 -8.45 8.44 1.45
CA VAL A 75 -8.88 8.94 0.12
C VAL A 75 -8.48 7.96 -0.98
N ALA A 76 -7.22 7.48 -0.98
CA ALA A 76 -6.77 6.47 -1.93
C ALA A 76 -7.65 5.22 -1.88
N ALA A 77 -7.98 4.73 -0.68
CA ALA A 77 -8.84 3.57 -0.49
C ALA A 77 -10.24 3.75 -1.10
N LEU A 78 -10.89 4.89 -0.82
CA LEU A 78 -12.21 5.19 -1.36
C LEU A 78 -12.19 5.28 -2.88
N LEU A 79 -11.17 5.95 -3.45
CA LEU A 79 -11.01 6.06 -4.89
C LEU A 79 -10.81 4.68 -5.57
N ILE A 80 -9.99 3.80 -4.98
CA ILE A 80 -9.77 2.43 -5.48
C ILE A 80 -11.06 1.60 -5.39
N ALA A 81 -11.85 1.75 -4.32
CA ALA A 81 -13.07 0.97 -4.13
C ALA A 81 -14.14 1.22 -5.20
N VAL A 82 -14.20 2.45 -5.74
CA VAL A 82 -15.21 2.87 -6.74
C VAL A 82 -14.89 2.39 -8.16
N ARG A 83 -13.84 1.58 -8.33
CA ARG A 83 -13.43 0.99 -9.60
C ARG A 83 -14.55 0.43 -10.50
N PRO A 84 -15.55 -0.33 -10.01
CA PRO A 84 -16.60 -0.88 -10.88
C PRO A 84 -17.47 0.18 -11.57
N LEU A 85 -17.56 1.39 -10.99
CA LEU A 85 -18.39 2.48 -11.50
C LEU A 85 -17.55 3.51 -12.25
N TRP A 86 -16.40 3.90 -11.69
CA TRP A 86 -15.55 4.96 -12.26
C TRP A 86 -14.08 4.52 -12.37
N PRO A 87 -13.76 3.78 -13.45
CA PRO A 87 -12.40 3.41 -13.83
C PRO A 87 -11.31 4.47 -13.68
N ARG A 88 -11.59 5.69 -14.14
CA ARG A 88 -10.65 6.82 -14.13
C ARG A 88 -10.31 7.28 -12.72
N VAL A 89 -11.33 7.31 -11.85
CA VAL A 89 -11.21 7.72 -10.45
C VAL A 89 -10.38 6.70 -9.67
N SER A 90 -10.62 5.41 -9.92
CA SER A 90 -9.81 4.33 -9.34
C SER A 90 -8.35 4.38 -9.79
N ALA A 91 -8.05 4.76 -11.03
CA ALA A 91 -6.67 4.93 -11.48
C ALA A 91 -5.95 6.02 -10.66
N ALA A 92 -6.61 7.16 -10.40
CA ALA A 92 -6.03 8.22 -9.58
C ALA A 92 -5.77 7.74 -8.12
N GLY A 93 -6.74 7.03 -7.53
CA GLY A 93 -6.57 6.42 -6.20
C GLY A 93 -5.43 5.42 -6.13
N SER A 94 -5.31 4.57 -7.15
CA SER A 94 -4.26 3.56 -7.24
C SER A 94 -2.88 4.20 -7.41
N ALA A 95 -2.77 5.27 -8.21
CA ALA A 95 -1.53 6.03 -8.36
C ALA A 95 -1.12 6.72 -7.05
N LEU A 96 -2.07 7.29 -6.31
CA LEU A 96 -1.81 7.84 -4.98
C LEU A 96 -1.31 6.77 -4.02
N ALA A 97 -1.94 5.59 -3.99
CA ALA A 97 -1.49 4.46 -3.17
C ALA A 97 -0.05 4.03 -3.51
N VAL A 98 0.31 3.98 -4.80
CA VAL A 98 1.69 3.70 -5.25
C VAL A 98 2.67 4.70 -4.65
N VAL A 99 2.37 6.00 -4.71
CA VAL A 99 3.24 7.05 -4.13
C VAL A 99 3.37 6.88 -2.62
N LEU A 100 2.26 6.60 -1.92
CA LEU A 100 2.28 6.39 -0.47
C LEU A 100 3.14 5.19 -0.07
N PHE A 101 3.00 4.04 -0.74
CA PHE A 101 3.80 2.84 -0.44
C PHE A 101 5.27 2.98 -0.85
N LEU A 102 5.57 3.71 -1.93
CA LEU A 102 6.98 4.06 -2.24
C LEU A 102 7.57 4.94 -1.14
N GLY A 103 6.78 5.89 -0.62
CA GLY A 103 7.14 6.68 0.54
C GLY A 103 7.43 5.81 1.77
N THR A 104 6.55 4.86 2.10
CA THR A 104 6.79 3.97 3.26
C THR A 104 7.97 3.03 3.05
N LEU A 105 8.11 2.42 1.87
CA LEU A 105 9.25 1.55 1.55
C LEU A 105 10.59 2.29 1.56
N SER A 106 10.60 3.60 1.30
CA SER A 106 11.83 4.39 1.43
C SER A 106 12.42 4.30 2.84
N PHE A 107 11.59 4.12 3.88
CA PHE A 107 12.04 3.95 5.27
C PHE A 107 12.85 2.68 5.50
N LEU A 108 12.72 1.67 4.64
CA LEU A 108 13.54 0.46 4.70
C LEU A 108 15.03 0.78 4.51
N PHE A 109 15.34 1.82 3.71
CA PHE A 109 16.70 2.23 3.40
C PHE A 109 17.14 3.48 4.17
N THR A 110 16.21 4.32 4.60
CA THR A 110 16.52 5.60 5.25
C THR A 110 16.42 5.58 6.78
N THR A 111 15.74 4.58 7.36
CA THR A 111 15.52 4.54 8.83
C THR A 111 16.57 3.68 9.54
N PRO A 112 17.30 4.24 10.53
CA PRO A 112 18.18 3.45 11.40
C PRO A 112 17.41 2.38 12.18
N GLY A 113 18.01 1.21 12.40
CA GLY A 113 17.39 0.11 13.17
C GLY A 113 16.43 -0.79 12.38
N VAL A 114 16.36 -0.63 11.05
CA VAL A 114 15.68 -1.60 10.16
C VAL A 114 16.37 -2.95 10.18
N VAL A 115 17.71 -2.97 10.07
CA VAL A 115 18.54 -4.16 10.19
C VAL A 115 19.15 -4.19 11.59
N MET A 116 18.86 -5.23 12.36
CA MET A 116 19.36 -5.39 13.73
C MET A 116 20.74 -6.04 13.74
N THR A 117 20.89 -7.10 12.95
CA THR A 117 22.10 -7.91 12.90
C THR A 117 22.22 -8.53 11.51
N TYR A 118 23.40 -9.08 11.21
CA TYR A 118 23.62 -9.91 10.04
C TYR A 118 23.87 -11.33 10.52
N ALA A 119 23.02 -12.27 10.12
CA ALA A 119 23.20 -13.70 10.36
C ALA A 119 23.67 -14.35 9.06
N HIS A 120 24.89 -14.89 9.05
CA HIS A 120 25.47 -15.56 7.87
C HIS A 120 25.46 -14.69 6.58
N GLY A 121 25.66 -13.38 6.72
CA GLY A 121 25.64 -12.43 5.59
C GLY A 121 24.23 -11.97 5.17
N VAL A 122 23.17 -12.48 5.80
CA VAL A 122 21.78 -12.06 5.54
C VAL A 122 21.34 -11.02 6.57
N PRO A 123 20.77 -9.87 6.14
CA PRO A 123 20.25 -8.86 7.06
C PRO A 123 19.03 -9.40 7.83
N VAL A 124 19.11 -9.39 9.15
CA VAL A 124 17.99 -9.72 10.05
C VAL A 124 17.22 -8.46 10.37
N LEU A 125 15.98 -8.39 9.89
CA LEU A 125 15.12 -7.22 10.07
C LEU A 125 14.51 -7.19 11.48
N SER A 126 14.47 -6.00 12.08
CA SER A 126 13.72 -5.75 13.31
C SER A 126 12.23 -6.04 13.12
N ALA A 127 11.54 -6.47 14.18
CA ALA A 127 10.09 -6.64 14.16
C ALA A 127 9.38 -5.32 13.80
N LEU A 128 9.87 -4.20 14.37
CA LEU A 128 9.49 -2.83 14.03
C LEU A 128 10.76 -1.98 13.90
N PRO A 129 10.97 -1.24 12.79
CA PRO A 129 10.09 -1.12 11.63
C PRO A 129 10.32 -2.16 10.52
N GLY A 130 11.41 -2.94 10.53
CA GLY A 130 11.88 -3.68 9.36
C GLY A 130 10.87 -4.65 8.72
N GLN A 131 10.40 -5.64 9.49
CA GLN A 131 9.43 -6.64 8.99
C GLN A 131 8.07 -5.99 8.65
N PHE A 132 7.68 -4.97 9.39
CA PHE A 132 6.45 -4.22 9.13
C PHE A 132 6.48 -3.48 7.78
N LEU A 133 7.65 -3.05 7.30
CA LEU A 133 7.77 -2.37 6.02
C LEU A 133 7.78 -3.34 4.83
N LEU A 134 8.19 -4.60 5.02
CA LEU A 134 8.25 -5.56 3.91
C LEU A 134 6.87 -5.89 3.32
N LYS A 135 5.82 -5.93 4.14
CA LYS A 135 4.45 -6.16 3.62
C LYS A 135 4.00 -5.04 2.67
N ASP A 136 4.54 -3.83 2.81
CA ASP A 136 4.18 -2.70 1.95
C ASP A 136 4.68 -2.92 0.51
N LEU A 137 5.69 -3.78 0.31
CA LEU A 137 6.12 -4.20 -1.02
C LEU A 137 5.03 -5.00 -1.74
N VAL A 138 4.34 -5.88 -1.02
CA VAL A 138 3.21 -6.65 -1.56
C VAL A 138 2.06 -5.70 -1.88
N LEU A 139 1.75 -4.77 -0.97
CA LEU A 139 0.69 -3.77 -1.16
C LEU A 139 0.99 -2.83 -2.34
N LEU A 140 2.26 -2.44 -2.54
CA LEU A 140 2.70 -1.70 -3.72
C LEU A 140 2.45 -2.50 -5.01
N GLY A 141 2.78 -3.80 -5.01
CA GLY A 141 2.49 -4.68 -6.14
C GLY A 141 1.00 -4.75 -6.48
N VAL A 142 0.15 -4.87 -5.45
CA VAL A 142 -1.31 -4.83 -5.62
C VAL A 142 -1.78 -3.47 -6.12
N ALA A 143 -1.23 -2.36 -5.61
CA ALA A 143 -1.58 -1.00 -6.04
C ALA A 143 -1.22 -0.77 -7.52
N LEU A 144 -0.04 -1.22 -7.97
CA LEU A 144 0.37 -1.19 -9.38
C LEU A 144 -0.57 -2.03 -10.25
N TRP A 145 -0.94 -3.23 -9.78
CA TRP A 145 -1.92 -4.07 -10.48
C TRP A 145 -3.29 -3.37 -10.60
N THR A 146 -3.81 -2.78 -9.51
CA THR A 146 -5.08 -2.03 -9.56
C THR A 146 -5.01 -0.80 -10.46
N LEU A 147 -3.85 -0.13 -10.54
CA LEU A 147 -3.62 1.00 -11.45
C LEU A 147 -3.67 0.55 -12.92
N GLY A 148 -2.91 -0.50 -13.27
CA GLY A 148 -2.87 -1.03 -14.63
C GLY A 148 -4.23 -1.54 -15.09
N GLU A 149 -4.92 -2.30 -14.25
CA GLU A 149 -6.29 -2.76 -14.53
C GLU A 149 -7.25 -1.57 -14.65
N SER A 150 -7.08 -0.52 -13.84
CA SER A 150 -7.88 0.69 -13.92
C SER A 150 -7.76 1.38 -15.28
N LEU A 151 -6.52 1.62 -15.71
CA LEU A 151 -6.19 2.24 -16.99
C LEU A 151 -6.67 1.42 -18.18
N ALA A 152 -6.60 0.09 -18.10
CA ALA A 152 -7.06 -0.79 -19.17
C ALA A 152 -8.56 -0.63 -19.45
N ALA A 153 -9.42 -0.58 -18.42
CA ALA A 153 -10.86 -0.35 -18.70
C ALA A 153 -11.16 1.08 -19.13
N VAL A 154 -10.37 2.09 -18.70
CA VAL A 154 -10.50 3.44 -19.25
C VAL A 154 -10.23 3.47 -20.76
N ALA A 155 -9.26 2.68 -21.23
CA ALA A 155 -8.98 2.54 -22.64
C ALA A 155 -10.12 1.83 -23.39
N GLN A 156 -10.73 0.81 -22.78
CA GLN A 156 -11.88 0.09 -23.36
C GLN A 156 -13.14 0.97 -23.47
N GLU A 157 -13.41 1.84 -22.49
CA GLU A 157 -14.50 2.83 -22.58
C GLU A 157 -14.33 3.83 -23.72
N ARG A 158 -13.08 4.06 -24.17
CA ARG A 158 -12.75 5.04 -25.21
C ARG A 158 -12.70 4.44 -26.62
N ALA A 159 -12.64 3.12 -26.76
CA ALA A 159 -12.71 2.49 -28.06
C ALA A 159 -14.17 2.55 -28.56
N PRO A 160 -14.46 3.24 -29.68
CA PRO A 160 -15.80 3.20 -30.26
C PRO A 160 -16.14 1.76 -30.66
N GLN A 161 -17.35 1.32 -30.31
CA GLN A 161 -17.92 0.04 -30.74
C GLN A 161 -18.17 0.03 -32.24
#